data_AF-Q6QUN4-F1
#
_entry.id   AF-Q6QUN4-F1
#
_cell.length_a   1.000
_cell.length_b   1.000
_cell.length_c   1.000
_cell.angle_alpha   90.00
_cell.angle_beta   90.00
_cell.angle_gamma   90.00
#
_symmetry.space_group_name_H-M   'P 1'
#
loop_
_entity.id
_entity.type
_entity.pdbx_description
1 polymer ?
#
loop_
_entity_poly.entity_id
_entity_poly.type
_entity_poly.pdbx_seq_one_letter_code
_entity_poly.pdbx_strand_id
1 'polypeptide(L)'
;DETDRRREKQQAHNEEQGITPQALKRNVKDIMELGDITKSKQQRMNKQVPLSKVAESSQTYEIFTPLQLEKEIAKLEGLMYKHAQNLEFELAAEKRDQIEKLRQQFITNS
;
A
#
# COMPACT_ATOMS: atom_id res chain seq x y z
N ASP A 1 -18.39 -40.92 -7.19
CA ASP A 1 -17.36 -40.19 -7.95
C ASP A 1 -17.95 -39.20 -8.96
N GLU A 2 -18.76 -38.25 -8.50
CA GLU A 2 -19.36 -37.22 -9.37
C GLU A 2 -18.33 -36.17 -9.83
N THR A 3 -17.30 -35.94 -9.01
CA THR A 3 -16.17 -35.05 -9.33
C THR A 3 -15.40 -35.53 -10.55
N ASP A 4 -15.09 -36.83 -10.60
CA ASP A 4 -14.30 -37.43 -11.67
C ASP A 4 -15.10 -37.48 -12.98
N ARG A 5 -16.38 -37.86 -12.90
CA ARG A 5 -17.31 -37.83 -14.03
C ARG A 5 -17.45 -36.44 -14.67
N ARG A 6 -17.38 -35.36 -13.87
CA ARG A 6 -17.38 -33.99 -14.39
C ARG A 6 -16.03 -33.60 -14.99
N ARG A 7 -14.94 -34.07 -14.41
CA ARG A 7 -13.58 -33.76 -14.87
C ARG A 7 -13.25 -34.39 -16.22
N GLU A 8 -13.68 -35.63 -16.45
CA GLU A 8 -13.55 -36.31 -17.74
C GLU A 8 -14.26 -35.54 -18.86
N LYS A 9 -15.49 -35.07 -18.61
CA LYS A 9 -16.24 -34.25 -19.57
C LYS A 9 -15.53 -32.94 -19.90
N GLN A 10 -14.93 -32.30 -18.91
CA GLN A 10 -14.19 -31.06 -19.11
C GLN A 10 -12.92 -31.29 -19.92
N GLN A 11 -12.20 -32.39 -19.67
CA GLN A 11 -11.01 -32.75 -20.45
C GLN A 11 -11.35 -33.08 -21.90
N ALA A 12 -12.36 -33.92 -22.15
CA ALA A 12 -12.80 -34.26 -23.50
C ALA A 12 -13.21 -33.01 -24.30
N HIS A 13 -13.97 -32.10 -23.68
CA HIS A 13 -14.35 -30.83 -24.31
C HIS A 13 -13.14 -29.94 -24.61
N ASN A 14 -12.18 -29.87 -23.68
CA ASN A 14 -10.97 -29.09 -23.87
C ASN A 14 -10.08 -29.65 -24.98
N GLU A 15 -9.99 -30.97 -25.12
CA GLU A 15 -9.23 -31.64 -26.19
C GLU A 15 -9.89 -31.44 -27.56
N GLU A 16 -11.21 -31.62 -27.65
CA GLU A 16 -11.97 -31.39 -28.90
C GLU A 16 -11.88 -29.94 -29.38
N GLN A 17 -11.83 -28.98 -28.46
CA GLN A 17 -11.80 -27.55 -28.78
C GLN A 17 -10.39 -26.94 -28.75
N GLY A 18 -9.35 -27.73 -28.42
CA GLY A 18 -7.97 -27.24 -28.27
C GLY A 18 -7.79 -26.20 -27.17
N ILE A 19 -8.62 -26.22 -26.12
CA ILE A 19 -8.61 -25.24 -25.03
C ILE A 19 -7.57 -25.66 -23.99
N THR A 20 -6.53 -24.86 -23.82
CA THR A 20 -5.60 -25.02 -22.69
C THR A 20 -6.17 -24.34 -21.44
N PRO A 21 -6.37 -25.06 -20.32
CA PRO A 21 -6.85 -24.45 -19.09
C PRO A 21 -5.82 -23.45 -18.56
N GLN A 22 -6.21 -22.19 -18.45
CA GLN A 22 -5.37 -21.11 -17.90
C GLN A 22 -5.91 -20.62 -16.56
N ALA A 23 -5.01 -20.21 -15.68
CA ALA A 23 -5.39 -19.56 -14.43
C ALA A 23 -6.06 -18.21 -14.72
N LEU A 24 -7.23 -17.99 -14.14
CA LEU A 24 -7.97 -16.74 -14.29
C LEU A 24 -7.20 -15.59 -13.61
N LYS A 25 -6.61 -14.69 -14.40
CA LYS A 25 -6.03 -13.43 -13.90
C LYS A 25 -7.15 -12.42 -13.67
N ARG A 26 -7.82 -12.47 -12.51
CA ARG A 26 -8.66 -11.36 -12.06
C ARG A 26 -7.86 -10.47 -11.13
N ASN A 27 -7.68 -9.21 -11.53
CA ASN A 27 -7.39 -8.16 -10.57
C ASN A 27 -8.60 -8.09 -9.64
N VAL A 28 -8.40 -8.45 -8.38
CA VAL A 28 -9.41 -8.27 -7.33
C VAL A 28 -9.56 -6.75 -7.17
N LYS A 29 -10.50 -6.16 -7.92
CA LYS A 29 -11.00 -4.83 -7.57
C LYS A 29 -11.78 -5.04 -6.28
N ASP A 30 -11.26 -4.54 -5.18
CA ASP A 30 -11.94 -4.57 -3.89
C ASP A 30 -13.32 -3.92 -4.04
N ILE A 31 -14.36 -4.74 -3.94
CA ILE A 31 -15.77 -4.32 -3.98
C ILE A 31 -16.13 -3.50 -2.72
N MET A 32 -15.20 -3.34 -1.77
CA MET A 32 -15.42 -2.58 -0.53
C MET A 32 -15.37 -1.05 -0.70
N GLU A 33 -14.85 -0.48 -1.79
CA GLU A 33 -14.74 0.99 -1.91
C GLU A 33 -16.07 1.69 -2.27
N LEU A 34 -17.11 0.95 -2.67
CA LEU A 34 -18.39 1.55 -3.06
C LEU A 34 -19.39 1.76 -1.90
N GLY A 35 -19.07 1.33 -0.68
CA GLY A 35 -20.05 1.20 0.42
C GLY A 35 -19.98 2.23 1.56
N ASP A 36 -18.84 2.88 1.79
CA ASP A 36 -18.59 3.61 3.05
C ASP A 36 -18.79 5.13 2.98
N ILE A 37 -19.75 5.58 2.18
CA ILE A 37 -20.13 7.02 2.15
C ILE A 37 -21.04 7.38 3.33
N THR A 38 -21.59 6.41 4.08
CA THR A 38 -22.55 6.73 5.15
C THR A 38 -22.43 5.80 6.36
N LYS A 39 -21.58 6.15 7.32
CA LYS A 39 -21.88 6.03 8.78
C LYS A 39 -20.71 6.46 9.65
N SER A 40 -20.89 7.62 10.27
CA SER A 40 -20.72 7.85 11.70
C SER A 40 -19.49 7.24 12.40
N LYS A 41 -18.55 8.12 12.78
CA LYS A 41 -18.30 8.35 14.21
C LYS A 41 -17.58 9.67 14.44
N GLN A 42 -18.39 10.69 14.74
CA GLN A 42 -18.03 11.63 15.78
C GLN A 42 -17.57 10.84 17.02
N GLN A 43 -16.45 11.25 17.60
CA GLN A 43 -16.02 11.10 18.99
C GLN A 43 -14.53 10.76 19.08
N ARG A 44 -13.69 11.78 19.27
CA ARG A 44 -13.12 12.10 20.60
C ARG A 44 -12.16 13.28 20.51
N MET A 45 -12.52 14.33 21.24
CA MET A 45 -11.52 15.22 21.83
C MET A 45 -10.54 14.36 22.64
N ASN A 46 -9.25 14.62 22.48
CA ASN A 46 -8.34 14.64 23.62
C ASN A 46 -7.14 15.53 23.30
N LYS A 47 -7.24 16.73 23.86
CA LYS A 47 -6.14 17.62 24.20
C LYS A 47 -5.16 16.86 25.09
N GLN A 48 -3.89 16.78 24.69
CA GLN A 48 -2.74 16.88 25.58
C GLN A 48 -1.45 16.98 24.77
N VAL A 49 -0.98 18.23 24.64
CA VAL A 49 0.43 18.56 24.41
C VAL A 49 1.11 18.50 25.77
N PRO A 50 2.20 17.72 25.92
CA PRO A 50 3.33 18.24 26.67
C PRO A 50 4.53 18.43 25.73
N LEU A 51 4.78 19.71 25.47
CA LEU A 51 6.02 20.29 25.00
C LEU A 51 7.14 19.80 25.93
N SER A 52 7.95 18.85 25.49
CA SER A 52 9.18 18.52 26.22
C SER A 52 10.31 18.20 25.25
N LYS A 53 11.16 19.22 25.10
CA LYS A 53 12.60 19.18 24.79
C LYS A 53 13.02 18.23 23.68
N VAL A 54 13.17 18.77 22.48
CA VAL A 54 14.23 18.33 21.58
C VAL A 54 15.20 19.48 21.49
N ALA A 55 16.36 19.30 22.12
CA ALA A 55 17.48 20.23 22.06
C ALA A 55 17.88 20.41 20.60
N GLU A 56 17.92 21.65 20.12
CA GLU A 56 18.64 21.95 18.90
C GLU A 56 20.14 21.86 19.17
N SER A 57 20.84 21.05 18.38
CA SER A 57 22.02 21.44 17.59
C SER A 57 22.94 20.24 17.37
N SER A 58 22.87 19.65 16.17
CA SER A 58 24.03 19.10 15.49
C SER A 58 23.68 18.86 14.03
N GLN A 59 24.31 19.63 13.15
CA GLN A 59 24.53 19.24 11.76
C GLN A 59 25.38 17.97 11.78
N THR A 60 24.75 16.83 11.85
CA THR A 60 25.39 15.53 11.72
C THR A 60 24.46 14.71 10.88
N TYR A 61 24.91 14.36 9.67
CA TYR A 61 24.34 13.34 8.79
C TYR A 61 23.28 12.53 9.51
N GLU A 62 21.99 12.82 9.25
CA GLU A 62 20.89 12.21 9.96
C GLU A 62 20.88 10.71 9.67
N ILE A 63 21.62 9.96 10.49
CA ILE A 63 21.38 8.55 10.72
C ILE A 63 20.07 8.53 11.49
N PHE A 64 18.98 8.75 10.77
CA PHE A 64 17.66 8.50 11.30
C PHE A 64 17.69 7.08 11.86
N THR A 65 17.24 6.94 13.10
CA THR A 65 17.04 5.61 13.65
C THR A 65 16.09 4.84 12.71
N PRO A 66 16.23 3.51 12.56
CA PRO A 66 15.35 2.71 11.69
C PRO A 66 13.86 3.00 11.92
N LEU A 67 13.49 3.28 13.18
CA LEU A 67 12.13 3.63 13.61
C LEU A 67 11.69 5.04 13.18
N GLN A 68 12.60 6.01 13.10
CA GLN A 68 12.30 7.35 12.57
C GLN A 68 12.15 7.32 11.04
N LEU A 69 13.00 6.57 10.33
CA LEU A 69 12.86 6.37 8.89
C LEU A 69 11.52 5.75 8.52
N GLU A 70 11.10 4.72 9.25
CA GLU A 70 9.82 4.05 9.01
C GLU A 70 8.63 5.01 9.21
N LYS A 71 8.65 5.82 10.26
CA LYS A 71 7.63 6.85 10.52
C LYS A 71 7.57 7.90 9.42
N GLU A 72 8.73 8.32 8.92
CA GLU A 72 8.83 9.32 7.87
C GLU A 72 8.37 8.77 6.52
N ILE A 73 8.74 7.54 6.18
CA ILE A 73 8.24 6.81 5.01
C ILE A 73 6.71 6.70 5.08
N ALA A 74 6.13 6.27 6.20
CA ALA A 74 4.68 6.14 6.35
C ALA A 74 3.96 7.49 6.17
N LYS A 75 4.55 8.58 6.65
CA LYS A 75 4.03 9.94 6.44
C LYS A 75 4.06 10.35 4.97
N LEU A 76 5.16 10.08 4.27
CA LEU A 76 5.30 10.38 2.85
C LEU A 76 4.37 9.53 1.98
N GLU A 77 4.17 8.25 2.33
CA GLU A 77 3.21 7.36 1.68
C GLU A 77 1.79 7.94 1.77
N GLY A 78 1.37 8.39 2.96
CA GLY A 78 0.08 9.05 3.14
C GLY A 78 -0.10 10.31 2.28
N LEU A 79 0.96 11.12 2.14
CA LEU A 79 0.95 12.29 1.26
C LEU A 79 0.89 11.90 -0.22
N MET A 80 1.66 10.90 -0.63
CA MET A 80 1.63 10.37 -2.00
C MET A 80 0.23 9.89 -2.38
N TYR A 81 -0.43 9.11 -1.52
CA TYR A 81 -1.80 8.65 -1.75
C TYR A 81 -2.79 9.81 -1.85
N LYS A 82 -2.63 10.84 -1.01
CA LYS A 82 -3.48 12.04 -1.07
C LYS A 82 -3.30 12.79 -2.40
N HIS A 83 -2.07 12.98 -2.86
CA HIS A 83 -1.80 13.58 -4.17
C HIS A 83 -2.35 12.73 -5.31
N ALA A 84 -2.23 11.40 -5.23
CA ALA A 84 -2.81 10.48 -6.21
C ALA A 84 -4.35 10.56 -6.25
N GLN A 85 -5.02 10.68 -5.09
CA GLN A 85 -6.47 10.90 -5.02
C GLN A 85 -6.88 12.25 -5.63
N ASN A 86 -6.05 13.27 -5.48
CA ASN A 86 -6.27 14.59 -6.07
C ASN A 86 -5.90 14.68 -7.56
N LEU A 87 -5.47 13.58 -8.20
CA LEU A 87 -4.96 13.52 -9.58
C LEU A 87 -3.69 14.35 -9.82
N GLU A 88 -2.95 14.67 -8.76
CA GLU A 88 -1.68 15.40 -8.79
C GLU A 88 -0.52 14.41 -8.96
N PHE A 89 -0.45 13.76 -10.13
CA PHE A 89 0.50 12.67 -10.37
C PHE A 89 1.98 13.10 -10.34
N GLU A 90 2.27 14.34 -10.72
CA GLU A 90 3.64 14.88 -10.65
C GLU A 90 4.14 14.96 -9.21
N LEU A 91 3.30 15.49 -8.30
CA LEU A 91 3.62 15.56 -6.88
C LEU A 91 3.67 14.17 -6.25
N ALA A 92 2.77 13.26 -6.63
CA ALA A 92 2.80 11.89 -6.17
C ALA A 92 4.10 11.17 -6.60
N ALA A 93 4.56 11.39 -7.83
CA ALA A 93 5.82 10.83 -8.32
C ALA A 93 7.03 11.38 -7.54
N GLU A 94 7.05 12.68 -7.25
CA GLU A 94 8.10 13.28 -6.42
C GLU A 94 8.15 12.66 -5.01
N LYS A 95 6.99 12.41 -4.39
CA LYS A 95 6.91 11.74 -3.08
C LYS A 95 7.36 10.28 -3.15
N ARG A 96 7.05 9.56 -4.23
CA ARG A 96 7.56 8.20 -4.46
C ARG A 96 9.08 8.16 -4.51
N ASP A 97 9.69 9.06 -5.27
CA ASP A 97 11.15 9.10 -5.41
C ASP A 97 11.85 9.50 -4.09
N GLN A 98 11.18 10.31 -3.25
CA GLN A 98 11.64 10.61 -1.88
C GLN A 98 11.59 9.37 -0.98
N ILE A 99 10.52 8.57 -1.06
CA ILE A 99 10.40 7.30 -0.31
C ILE A 99 11.49 6.31 -0.75
N GLU A 100 11.76 6.19 -2.05
CA GLU A 100 12.82 5.31 -2.57
C GLU A 100 14.21 5.67 -2.02
N LYS A 101 14.53 6.97 -1.95
CA LYS A 101 15.79 7.44 -1.34
C LYS A 101 15.91 7.06 0.13
N LEU A 102 14.84 7.25 0.90
CA LEU A 102 14.81 6.87 2.32
C LEU A 102 14.90 5.35 2.52
N ARG A 103 14.26 4.56 1.65
CA ARG A 103 14.38 3.09 1.66
C ARG A 103 15.78 2.61 1.32
N GLN A 104 16.46 3.25 0.37
CA GLN A 104 17.87 2.96 0.08
C GLN A 104 18.77 3.26 1.28
N GLN A 105 18.58 4.41 1.92
CA GLN A 105 19.31 4.78 3.15
C GLN A 105 19.04 3.80 4.31
N PHE A 106 17.81 3.29 4.42
CA PHE A 106 17.47 2.24 5.38
C PHE A 106 18.25 0.95 5.13
N ILE A 107 18.34 0.50 3.87
CA ILE A 107 19.06 -0.73 3.51
C ILE A 107 20.56 -0.57 3.74
N THR A 108 21.15 0.59 3.45
CA THR A 108 22.59 0.82 3.66
C THR A 108 22.97 0.93 5.14
N ASN A 109 22.04 1.34 5.99
CA ASN A 109 22.24 1.52 7.44
C ASN A 109 21.77 0.33 8.28
N SER A 110 21.19 -0.71 7.65
CA SER A 110 20.77 -1.96 8.29
C SER A 110 21.82 -3.05 8.14
#